data_AF-A0A2D4FMV4-F1
#
_entry.id   AF-A0A2D4FMV4-F1
#
_cell.length_a   1.000
_cell.length_b   1.000
_cell.length_c   1.000
_cell.angle_alpha   90.00
_cell.angle_beta   90.00
_cell.angle_gamma   90.00
#
_symmetry.space_group_name_H-M   'P 1'
#
loop_
_entity.id
_entity.type
_entity.pdbx_description
1 polymer ?
#
loop_
_entity_poly.entity_id
_entity_poly.type
_entity_poly.pdbx_seq_one_letter_code
_entity_poly.pdbx_strand_id
1 'polypeptide(L)'
;IEIETPEQAKKREKREKQKAEFEIYLRRMLKRFSKEVREDTHKVHLLCLLANGFHRNRICLQPDLQAVGLSIIPIRFTKDPVDRINRLFLSNLVNWFSATFTINNQLSDSEDWRVTLERRFAVYAARDEAELVQIFLLILRALHLMCRLVLSLQPIPLKESSGKGKSSKKSSVLVASGTLPDSAKRTRQCTRADT
;
A
#
# COMPACT_ATOMS: atom_id res chain seq x y z
N ILE A 1 61.13 12.11 -10.41
CA ILE A 1 60.53 10.86 -10.93
C ILE A 1 61.22 9.74 -10.17
N GLU A 2 60.60 9.26 -9.09
CA GLU A 2 61.16 8.15 -8.31
C GLU A 2 61.02 6.87 -9.15
N ILE A 3 62.15 6.29 -9.53
CA ILE A 3 62.22 5.08 -10.33
C ILE A 3 62.09 3.91 -9.36
N GLU A 4 60.87 3.38 -9.22
CA GLU A 4 60.63 2.16 -8.44
C GLU A 4 61.49 1.01 -8.98
N THR A 5 62.06 0.23 -8.07
CA THR A 5 62.75 -1.01 -8.48
C THR A 5 61.73 -2.04 -8.96
N PRO A 6 62.04 -2.84 -9.99
CA PRO A 6 61.11 -3.79 -10.60
C PRO A 6 60.56 -4.85 -9.61
N GLU A 7 61.28 -5.12 -8.51
CA GLU A 7 60.81 -6.00 -7.43
C GLU A 7 59.73 -5.34 -6.56
N GLN A 8 59.85 -4.04 -6.29
CA GLN A 8 58.87 -3.27 -5.53
C GLN A 8 57.56 -3.13 -6.31
N ALA A 9 57.65 -2.88 -7.61
CA ALA A 9 56.49 -2.82 -8.50
C ALA A 9 55.70 -4.15 -8.53
N LYS A 10 56.38 -5.29 -8.68
CA LYS A 10 55.75 -6.63 -8.62
C LYS A 10 55.09 -6.93 -7.28
N LYS A 11 55.71 -6.52 -6.17
CA LYS A 11 55.15 -6.70 -4.82
C LYS A 11 53.90 -5.85 -4.61
N ARG A 12 53.87 -4.63 -5.17
CA ARG A 12 52.70 -3.75 -5.15
C ARG A 12 51.56 -4.32 -5.98
N GLU A 13 51.82 -4.74 -7.20
CA GLU A 13 50.82 -5.34 -8.10
C GLU A 13 50.16 -6.58 -7.46
N LYS A 14 50.95 -7.45 -6.83
CA LYS A 14 50.42 -8.61 -6.10
C LYS A 14 49.47 -8.21 -4.96
N ARG A 15 49.81 -7.15 -4.19
CA ARG A 15 48.96 -6.63 -3.11
C ARG A 15 47.67 -6.02 -3.65
N GLU A 16 47.73 -5.28 -4.75
CA GLU A 16 46.57 -4.69 -5.41
C GLU A 16 45.63 -5.77 -5.96
N LYS A 17 46.18 -6.82 -6.59
CA LYS A 17 45.42 -7.98 -7.04
C LYS A 17 44.70 -8.68 -5.89
N GLN A 18 45.38 -8.93 -4.78
CA GLN A 18 44.78 -9.52 -3.58
C GLN A 18 43.65 -8.66 -3.01
N LYS A 19 43.84 -7.34 -2.94
CA LYS A 19 42.78 -6.40 -2.50
C LYS A 19 41.57 -6.42 -3.44
N ALA A 20 41.80 -6.43 -4.76
CA ALA A 20 40.73 -6.48 -5.75
C ALA A 20 39.95 -7.80 -5.69
N GLU A 21 40.64 -8.94 -5.55
CA GLU A 21 40.02 -10.26 -5.38
C GLU A 21 39.16 -10.30 -4.10
N PHE A 22 39.68 -9.76 -3.01
CA PHE A 22 38.96 -9.66 -1.74
C PHE A 22 37.73 -8.76 -1.84
N GLU A 23 37.85 -7.60 -2.50
CA GLU A 23 36.73 -6.70 -2.73
C GLU A 23 35.64 -7.35 -3.59
N ILE A 24 36.01 -8.05 -4.67
CA ILE A 24 35.08 -8.80 -5.52
C ILE A 24 34.38 -9.88 -4.70
N TYR A 25 35.11 -10.60 -3.84
CA TYR A 25 34.56 -11.61 -2.96
C TYR A 25 33.53 -11.01 -1.99
N LEU A 26 33.86 -9.91 -1.31
CA LEU A 26 32.94 -9.21 -0.42
C LEU A 26 31.70 -8.70 -1.16
N ARG A 27 31.86 -8.11 -2.34
CA ARG A 27 30.73 -7.66 -3.18
C ARG A 27 29.82 -8.82 -3.56
N ARG A 28 30.37 -9.99 -3.90
CA ARG A 28 29.59 -11.20 -4.21
C ARG A 28 28.84 -11.70 -2.98
N MET A 29 29.48 -11.71 -1.82
CA MET A 29 28.86 -12.11 -0.56
C MET A 29 27.70 -11.17 -0.21
N LEU A 30 27.90 -9.86 -0.26
CA LEU A 30 26.86 -8.87 0.01
C LEU A 30 25.68 -9.01 -0.95
N LYS A 31 25.94 -9.20 -2.25
CA LYS A 31 24.89 -9.43 -3.25
C LYS A 31 24.06 -10.69 -2.97
N ARG A 32 24.69 -11.77 -2.51
CA ARG A 32 23.98 -13.00 -2.12
C ARG A 32 23.08 -12.75 -0.92
N PHE A 33 23.61 -12.11 0.11
CA PHE A 33 22.85 -11.74 1.30
C PHE A 33 21.67 -10.82 0.99
N SER A 34 21.88 -9.74 0.25
CA SER A 34 20.80 -8.82 -0.15
C SER A 34 19.73 -9.49 -1.01
N LYS A 35 20.12 -10.45 -1.85
CA LYS A 35 19.19 -11.26 -2.64
C LYS A 35 18.32 -12.14 -1.73
N GLU A 36 18.91 -12.85 -0.79
CA GLU A 36 18.21 -13.72 0.16
C GLU A 36 17.21 -12.93 1.02
N VAL A 37 17.65 -11.82 1.63
CA VAL A 37 16.77 -10.93 2.42
C VAL A 37 15.60 -10.42 1.58
N ARG A 38 15.81 -10.09 0.30
CA ARG A 38 14.75 -9.63 -0.59
C ARG A 38 13.76 -10.75 -0.93
N GLU A 39 14.26 -11.94 -1.22
CA GLU A 39 13.41 -13.10 -1.49
C GLU A 39 12.53 -13.41 -0.28
N ASP A 40 13.09 -13.38 0.93
CA ASP A 40 12.33 -13.64 2.15
C ASP A 40 11.34 -12.52 2.46
N THR A 41 11.73 -11.25 2.26
CA THR A 41 10.82 -10.11 2.40
C THR A 41 9.65 -10.20 1.41
N HIS A 42 9.90 -10.59 0.16
CA HIS A 42 8.84 -10.82 -0.81
C HIS A 42 7.89 -11.95 -0.36
N LYS A 43 8.44 -13.09 0.07
CA LYS A 43 7.64 -14.24 0.54
C LYS A 43 6.76 -13.84 1.73
N VAL A 44 7.35 -13.21 2.75
CA VAL A 44 6.64 -12.76 3.95
C VAL A 44 5.56 -11.76 3.58
N HIS A 45 5.87 -10.76 2.73
CA HIS A 45 4.87 -9.78 2.33
C HIS A 45 3.72 -10.44 1.56
N LEU A 46 4.00 -11.37 0.64
CA LEU A 46 2.96 -12.12 -0.07
C LEU A 46 2.07 -12.93 0.89
N LEU A 47 2.66 -13.60 1.89
CA LEU A 47 1.92 -14.33 2.91
C LEU A 47 1.03 -13.40 3.75
N CYS A 48 1.54 -12.22 4.14
CA CYS A 48 0.74 -11.21 4.85
C CYS A 48 -0.45 -10.73 4.00
N LEU A 49 -0.24 -10.49 2.70
CA LEU A 49 -1.30 -10.10 1.79
C LEU A 49 -2.37 -11.20 1.62
N LEU A 50 -1.95 -12.46 1.51
CA LEU A 50 -2.85 -13.62 1.47
C LEU A 50 -3.66 -13.77 2.76
N ALA A 51 -2.99 -13.70 3.91
CA ALA A 51 -3.62 -13.79 5.22
C ALA A 51 -4.66 -12.68 5.41
N ASN A 52 -4.33 -11.44 5.05
CA ASN A 52 -5.27 -10.32 5.05
C ASN A 52 -6.47 -10.57 4.12
N GLY A 53 -6.22 -11.11 2.92
CA GLY A 53 -7.28 -11.49 1.99
C GLY A 53 -8.23 -12.55 2.54
N PHE A 54 -7.70 -13.60 3.17
CA PHE A 54 -8.51 -14.64 3.82
C PHE A 54 -9.28 -14.11 5.02
N HIS A 55 -8.66 -13.24 5.83
CA HIS A 55 -9.29 -12.61 6.97
C HIS A 55 -10.51 -11.78 6.53
N ARG A 56 -10.32 -10.89 5.55
CA ARG A 56 -11.40 -10.11 4.92
C ARG A 56 -12.50 -11.01 4.35
N ASN A 57 -12.12 -12.06 3.63
CA ASN A 57 -13.05 -13.02 3.05
C ASN A 57 -13.93 -13.69 4.13
N ARG A 58 -13.34 -14.07 5.28
CA ARG A 58 -14.04 -14.70 6.41
C ARG A 58 -14.99 -13.73 7.11
N ILE A 59 -14.62 -12.45 7.24
CA ILE A 59 -15.50 -11.45 7.86
C ILE A 59 -16.76 -11.25 7.01
N CYS A 60 -16.63 -11.20 5.68
CA CYS A 60 -17.80 -11.14 4.79
C CYS A 60 -18.65 -12.42 4.75
N LEU A 61 -18.26 -13.48 5.47
CA LEU A 61 -19.07 -14.68 5.66
C LEU A 61 -19.79 -14.70 7.02
N GLN A 62 -19.59 -13.70 7.88
CA GLN A 62 -20.26 -13.66 9.17
C GLN A 62 -21.78 -13.42 8.99
N PRO A 63 -22.63 -14.24 9.64
CA PRO A 63 -24.08 -14.15 9.47
C PRO A 63 -24.64 -12.82 9.99
N ASP A 64 -24.11 -12.28 11.09
CA ASP A 64 -24.54 -11.00 11.67
C ASP A 64 -24.41 -9.86 10.66
N LEU A 65 -23.24 -9.78 10.02
CA LEU A 65 -22.96 -8.80 8.97
C LEU A 65 -23.83 -9.01 7.74
N GLN A 66 -24.08 -10.26 7.34
CA GLN A 66 -24.99 -10.55 6.23
C GLN A 66 -26.43 -10.16 6.55
N ALA A 67 -26.89 -10.31 7.80
CA ALA A 67 -28.21 -9.86 8.22
C ALA A 67 -28.34 -8.34 8.17
N VAL A 68 -27.30 -7.60 8.59
CA VAL A 68 -27.23 -6.14 8.42
C VAL A 68 -27.22 -5.76 6.94
N GLY A 69 -26.45 -6.49 6.12
CA GLY A 69 -26.45 -6.31 4.67
C GLY A 69 -27.83 -6.55 4.06
N LEU A 70 -28.55 -7.59 4.49
CA LEU A 70 -29.87 -7.92 3.96
C LEU A 70 -30.93 -6.89 4.34
N SER A 71 -30.81 -6.26 5.52
CA SER A 71 -31.79 -5.27 6.00
C SER A 71 -31.80 -3.98 5.17
N ILE A 72 -30.68 -3.62 4.55
CA ILE A 72 -30.57 -2.44 3.69
C ILE A 72 -30.92 -2.72 2.23
N ILE A 73 -30.95 -3.99 1.82
CA ILE A 73 -31.16 -4.36 0.43
C ILE A 73 -32.65 -4.18 0.08
N PRO A 74 -32.96 -3.47 -1.02
CA PRO A 74 -34.33 -3.31 -1.47
C PRO A 74 -35.00 -4.65 -1.73
N ILE A 75 -36.25 -4.78 -1.28
CA ILE A 75 -37.08 -5.99 -1.35
C ILE A 75 -37.18 -6.57 -2.78
N ARG A 76 -37.09 -5.71 -3.82
CA ARG A 76 -37.10 -6.15 -5.21
C ARG A 76 -35.96 -7.13 -5.54
N PHE A 77 -34.84 -7.06 -4.83
CA PHE A 77 -33.70 -7.97 -5.01
C PHE A 77 -33.78 -9.24 -4.17
N THR A 78 -34.66 -9.30 -3.17
CA THR A 78 -34.79 -10.46 -2.26
C THR A 78 -35.93 -11.40 -2.64
N LYS A 79 -36.87 -10.94 -3.48
CA LYS A 79 -38.05 -11.71 -3.92
C LYS A 79 -37.79 -12.61 -5.12
N ASP A 80 -36.80 -12.28 -5.94
CA ASP A 80 -36.51 -13.06 -7.14
C ASP A 80 -35.83 -14.37 -6.75
N PRO A 81 -36.34 -15.53 -7.22
CA PRO A 81 -35.67 -16.79 -6.97
C PRO A 81 -34.27 -16.77 -7.61
N VAL A 82 -33.30 -17.36 -6.91
CA VAL A 82 -31.88 -17.43 -7.28
C VAL A 82 -31.68 -17.93 -8.73
N ASP A 83 -32.60 -18.74 -9.25
CA ASP A 83 -32.56 -19.25 -10.64
C ASP A 83 -32.81 -18.18 -11.72
N ARG A 84 -33.24 -16.96 -11.36
CA ARG A 84 -33.45 -15.83 -12.29
C ARG A 84 -32.36 -14.76 -12.24
N ILE A 85 -31.18 -15.07 -11.69
CA ILE A 85 -30.05 -14.15 -11.69
C ILE A 85 -29.56 -13.95 -13.13
N ASN A 86 -30.11 -12.92 -13.77
CA ASN A 86 -29.77 -12.53 -15.13
C ASN A 86 -28.78 -11.36 -15.12
N ARG A 87 -28.13 -11.10 -16.26
CA ARG A 87 -27.26 -9.93 -16.44
C ARG A 87 -27.97 -8.62 -16.07
N LEU A 88 -29.26 -8.49 -16.40
CA LEU A 88 -30.07 -7.32 -16.07
C LEU A 88 -30.23 -7.14 -14.56
N PHE A 89 -30.44 -8.23 -13.81
CA PHE A 89 -30.51 -8.19 -12.35
C PHE A 89 -29.22 -7.65 -11.75
N LEU A 90 -28.07 -8.19 -12.17
CA LEU A 90 -26.76 -7.75 -11.69
C LEU A 90 -26.48 -6.28 -12.06
N SER A 91 -26.83 -5.88 -13.28
CA SER A 91 -26.70 -4.47 -13.70
C SER A 91 -27.53 -3.54 -12.82
N ASN A 92 -28.79 -3.92 -12.52
CA ASN A 92 -29.66 -3.13 -11.67
C ASN A 92 -29.18 -3.09 -10.22
N LEU A 93 -28.61 -4.18 -9.72
CA LEU A 93 -28.02 -4.27 -8.39
C LEU A 93 -26.79 -3.36 -8.27
N VAL A 94 -25.87 -3.42 -9.23
CA VAL A 94 -24.69 -2.54 -9.27
C VAL A 94 -25.11 -1.08 -9.39
N ASN A 95 -26.05 -0.74 -10.26
CA ASN A 95 -26.55 0.63 -10.41
C ASN A 95 -27.14 1.17 -9.10
N TRP A 96 -27.93 0.34 -8.41
CA TRP A 96 -28.46 0.71 -7.10
C TRP A 96 -27.34 0.87 -6.06
N PHE A 97 -26.40 -0.05 -6.01
CA PHE A 97 -25.30 -0.03 -5.06
C PHE A 97 -24.45 1.25 -5.22
N SER A 98 -24.04 1.56 -6.45
CA SER A 98 -23.26 2.76 -6.77
C SER A 98 -24.01 4.06 -6.51
N ALA A 99 -25.35 4.06 -6.58
CA ALA A 99 -26.17 5.21 -6.22
C ALA A 99 -26.39 5.35 -4.70
N THR A 100 -26.27 4.25 -3.95
CA THR A 100 -26.58 4.20 -2.52
C THR A 100 -25.35 4.47 -1.67
N PHE A 101 -24.20 3.90 -2.03
CA PHE A 101 -22.97 4.03 -1.27
C PHE A 101 -22.04 5.09 -1.86
N THR A 102 -21.48 5.92 -0.98
CA THR A 102 -20.52 6.96 -1.35
C THR A 102 -19.13 6.69 -0.78
N ILE A 103 -18.10 7.32 -1.34
CA ILE A 103 -16.73 7.25 -0.81
C ILE A 103 -16.47 8.52 0.01
N ASN A 104 -16.06 8.33 1.27
CA ASN A 104 -15.70 9.40 2.19
C ASN A 104 -14.40 9.08 2.92
N ASN A 105 -13.31 9.69 2.45
CA ASN A 105 -11.96 9.49 2.97
C ASN A 105 -11.73 10.04 4.39
N GLN A 106 -12.68 10.79 4.96
CA GLN A 106 -12.58 11.33 6.33
C GLN A 106 -13.02 10.33 7.40
N LEU A 107 -13.50 9.16 7.00
CA LEU A 107 -13.96 8.15 7.94
C LEU A 107 -12.78 7.47 8.63
N SER A 108 -12.82 7.45 9.96
CA SER A 108 -11.78 6.87 10.82
C SER A 108 -11.83 5.34 10.81
N ASP A 109 -10.66 4.72 10.90
CA ASP A 109 -10.50 3.29 11.07
C ASP A 109 -10.78 2.86 12.51
N SER A 110 -11.46 1.72 12.66
CA SER A 110 -11.48 0.98 13.92
C SER A 110 -10.57 -0.24 13.80
N GLU A 111 -10.02 -0.68 14.93
CA GLU A 111 -9.23 -1.91 15.03
C GLU A 111 -10.03 -3.17 14.66
N ASP A 112 -11.36 -3.14 14.86
CA ASP A 112 -12.24 -4.25 14.46
C ASP A 112 -12.95 -3.95 13.12
N TRP A 113 -12.66 -4.81 12.13
CA TRP A 113 -13.27 -4.73 10.81
C TRP A 113 -14.78 -5.00 10.84
N ARG A 114 -15.28 -5.79 11.79
CA ARG A 114 -16.73 -6.04 11.94
C ARG A 114 -17.45 -4.75 12.30
N VAL A 115 -17.00 -4.09 13.36
CA VAL A 115 -17.55 -2.81 13.83
C VAL A 115 -17.41 -1.73 12.76
N THR A 116 -16.27 -1.72 12.06
CA THR A 116 -16.05 -0.82 10.92
C THR A 116 -17.11 -1.01 9.84
N LEU A 117 -17.35 -2.26 9.39
CA LEU A 117 -18.33 -2.55 8.35
C LEU A 117 -19.76 -2.23 8.79
N GLU A 118 -20.16 -2.58 10.01
CA GLU A 118 -21.48 -2.23 10.55
C GLU A 118 -21.71 -0.72 10.52
N ARG A 119 -20.71 0.07 10.93
CA ARG A 119 -20.76 1.53 10.83
C ARG A 119 -20.84 2.02 9.39
N ARG A 120 -20.20 1.35 8.43
CA ARG A 120 -20.29 1.70 7.00
C ARG A 120 -21.71 1.50 6.46
N PHE A 121 -22.38 0.43 6.88
CA PHE A 121 -23.79 0.20 6.53
C PHE A 121 -24.70 1.27 7.12
N ALA A 122 -24.46 1.72 8.36
CA ALA A 122 -25.26 2.75 9.00
C ALA A 122 -25.15 4.13 8.29
N VAL A 123 -23.96 4.47 7.76
CA VAL A 123 -23.69 5.77 7.14
C VAL A 123 -23.83 5.74 5.61
N TYR A 124 -23.99 4.55 5.00
CA TYR A 124 -23.99 4.36 3.55
C TYR A 124 -22.73 4.94 2.88
N ALA A 125 -21.57 4.81 3.53
CA ALA A 125 -20.32 5.35 3.03
C ALA A 125 -19.14 4.42 3.35
N ALA A 126 -18.28 4.22 2.34
CA ALA A 126 -17.01 3.53 2.44
C ALA A 126 -15.86 4.55 2.53
N ARG A 127 -14.73 4.19 3.14
CA ARG A 127 -13.55 5.07 3.17
C ARG A 127 -12.83 5.12 1.83
N ASP A 128 -12.68 3.96 1.20
CA ASP A 128 -11.95 3.78 -0.04
C ASP A 128 -12.66 2.75 -0.94
N GLU A 129 -12.16 2.61 -2.18
CA GLU A 129 -12.71 1.65 -3.14
C GLU A 129 -12.60 0.20 -2.64
N ALA A 130 -11.56 -0.12 -1.86
CA ALA A 130 -11.35 -1.45 -1.32
C ALA A 130 -12.44 -1.83 -0.31
N GLU A 131 -12.80 -0.92 0.61
CA GLU A 131 -13.93 -1.08 1.51
C GLU A 131 -15.25 -1.14 0.74
N LEU A 132 -15.42 -0.32 -0.29
CA LEU A 132 -16.64 -0.31 -1.10
C LEU A 132 -16.88 -1.67 -1.77
N VAL A 133 -15.85 -2.28 -2.36
CA VAL A 133 -15.92 -3.63 -2.93
C VAL A 133 -16.22 -4.67 -1.84
N GLN A 134 -15.70 -4.50 -0.63
CA GLN A 134 -15.97 -5.40 0.50
C GLN A 134 -17.43 -5.36 0.95
N ILE A 135 -18.01 -4.15 1.03
CA ILE A 135 -19.44 -3.94 1.31
C ILE A 135 -20.29 -4.59 0.21
N PHE A 136 -19.92 -4.38 -1.06
CA PHE A 136 -20.62 -4.97 -2.19
C PHE A 136 -20.57 -6.51 -2.14
N LEU A 137 -19.41 -7.09 -1.84
CA LEU A 137 -19.26 -8.53 -1.66
C LEU A 137 -20.18 -9.07 -0.57
N LEU A 138 -20.32 -8.34 0.55
CA LEU A 138 -21.23 -8.72 1.63
C LEU A 138 -22.69 -8.73 1.17
N ILE A 139 -23.12 -7.72 0.42
CA ILE A 139 -24.46 -7.64 -0.18
C ILE A 139 -24.72 -8.83 -1.09
N LEU A 140 -23.77 -9.17 -1.97
CA LEU A 140 -23.90 -10.33 -2.86
C LEU A 140 -24.05 -11.65 -2.06
N ARG A 141 -23.33 -11.78 -0.94
CA ARG A 141 -23.42 -12.96 -0.07
C ARG A 141 -24.70 -13.02 0.74
N ALA A 142 -25.19 -11.88 1.22
CA ALA A 142 -26.48 -11.78 1.90
C ALA A 142 -27.64 -12.19 0.98
N LEU A 143 -27.52 -11.97 -0.33
CA LEU A 143 -28.44 -12.47 -1.36
C LEU A 143 -28.19 -13.93 -1.76
N HIS A 144 -27.29 -14.64 -1.07
CA HIS A 144 -26.90 -16.02 -1.36
C HIS A 144 -26.38 -16.24 -2.79
N LEU A 145 -25.80 -15.21 -3.40
CA LEU A 145 -25.19 -15.32 -4.73
C LEU A 145 -23.83 -16.02 -4.61
N MET A 146 -23.53 -16.88 -5.59
CA MET A 146 -22.21 -17.52 -5.71
C MET A 146 -21.15 -16.49 -6.17
N CYS A 147 -20.53 -15.80 -5.21
CA CYS A 147 -19.52 -14.78 -5.46
C CYS A 147 -18.16 -15.11 -4.80
N ARG A 148 -17.08 -14.64 -5.41
CA ARG A 148 -15.70 -14.83 -4.94
C ARG A 148 -15.04 -13.48 -4.76
N LEU A 149 -14.24 -13.35 -3.70
CA LEU A 149 -13.32 -12.23 -3.53
C LEU A 149 -12.10 -12.47 -4.40
N VAL A 150 -11.79 -11.54 -5.30
CA VAL A 150 -10.60 -11.59 -6.16
C VAL A 150 -9.67 -10.46 -5.74
N LEU A 151 -8.42 -10.81 -5.45
CA LEU A 151 -7.40 -9.86 -5.01
C LEU A 151 -6.19 -9.94 -5.95
N SER A 152 -5.79 -8.79 -6.50
CA SER A 152 -4.51 -8.67 -7.20
C SER A 152 -3.44 -8.34 -6.16
N LEU A 153 -2.72 -9.37 -5.70
CA LEU A 153 -1.70 -9.20 -4.67
C LEU A 153 -0.46 -8.55 -5.30
N GLN A 154 -0.04 -7.41 -4.74
CA GLN A 154 1.13 -6.65 -5.20
C GLN A 154 2.23 -6.69 -4.12
N PRO A 155 2.92 -7.84 -3.94
CA PRO A 155 4.04 -7.93 -3.03
C PRO A 155 5.24 -7.11 -3.53
N ILE A 156 6.23 -6.90 -2.66
CA ILE A 156 7.46 -6.16 -3.02
C ILE A 156 8.15 -6.89 -4.19
N PRO A 157 8.58 -6.20 -5.26
CA PRO A 157 9.18 -6.88 -6.41
C PRO A 157 10.37 -7.77 -6.05
N LEU A 158 10.38 -9.00 -6.58
CA LEU A 158 11.50 -9.95 -6.40
C LEU A 158 12.79 -9.47 -7.06
N LYS A 159 12.66 -8.83 -8.23
CA LYS A 159 13.77 -8.23 -8.95
C LYS A 159 13.86 -6.77 -8.54
N GLU A 160 15.05 -6.33 -8.15
CA GLU A 160 15.37 -4.91 -8.24
C GLU A 160 15.07 -4.51 -9.68
N SER A 161 14.21 -3.50 -9.86
CA SER A 161 14.07 -2.91 -11.18
C SER A 161 15.49 -2.48 -11.57
N SER A 162 16.04 -3.10 -12.62
CA SER A 162 17.29 -2.65 -13.24
C SER A 162 16.99 -1.34 -13.98
N GLY A 163 16.58 -0.33 -13.20
CA GLY A 163 16.28 1.00 -13.64
C GLY A 163 17.60 1.67 -13.99
N LYS A 164 17.91 1.68 -15.27
CA LYS A 164 18.63 2.78 -15.93
C LYS A 164 18.31 4.07 -15.20
N GLY A 165 19.35 4.75 -14.73
CA GLY A 165 19.25 6.04 -14.05
C GLY A 165 18.38 7.01 -14.86
N LYS A 166 17.20 7.31 -14.32
CA LYS A 166 16.58 8.62 -14.49
C LYS A 166 16.65 9.27 -13.13
N SER A 167 17.61 10.17 -12.98
CA SER A 167 17.72 11.12 -11.90
C SER A 167 16.40 11.89 -11.79
N SER A 168 15.54 11.50 -10.85
CA SER A 168 14.44 12.36 -10.42
C SER A 168 14.92 13.18 -9.23
N LYS A 169 14.63 14.46 -9.30
CA LYS A 169 15.19 15.56 -8.54
C LYS A 169 15.03 15.37 -7.02
N LYS A 170 16.07 15.77 -6.28
CA LYS A 170 16.05 15.98 -4.83
C LYS A 170 14.84 16.86 -4.45
N SER A 171 13.91 16.34 -3.67
CA SER A 171 13.08 17.16 -2.78
C SER A 171 13.77 17.19 -1.42
N SER A 172 14.33 18.35 -1.07
CA SER A 172 14.86 18.64 0.25
C SER A 172 13.72 18.60 1.28
N VAL A 173 13.68 17.55 2.09
CA VAL A 173 12.92 17.56 3.34
C VAL A 173 13.78 18.25 4.39
N LEU A 174 13.42 19.50 4.70
CA LEU A 174 13.94 20.22 5.86
C LEU A 174 13.30 19.62 7.12
N VAL A 175 14.13 18.95 7.91
CA VAL A 175 13.79 18.50 9.25
C VAL A 175 13.72 19.73 10.15
N ALA A 176 12.53 20.04 10.63
CA ALA A 176 12.33 20.98 11.71
C ALA A 176 12.83 20.35 13.02
N SER A 177 13.85 20.95 13.62
CA SER A 177 14.21 20.73 15.02
C SER A 177 14.12 22.09 15.72
N GLY A 178 13.26 22.15 16.72
CA GLY A 178 12.98 23.37 17.46
C GLY A 178 14.10 23.73 18.44
N THR A 179 14.27 25.03 18.63
CA THR A 179 14.80 25.65 19.85
C THR A 179 14.21 27.05 19.99
N LEU A 180 13.94 27.41 21.25
CA LEU A 180 13.16 28.53 21.79
C LEU A 180 13.63 29.94 21.36
N PRO A 181 12.76 30.97 21.49
CA PRO A 181 13.06 32.33 21.07
C PRO A 181 13.82 33.09 22.16
N ASP A 182 14.85 33.83 21.78
CA ASP A 182 15.45 34.85 22.64
C ASP A 182 15.42 36.22 21.95
N SER A 183 15.05 37.22 22.74
CA SER A 183 14.74 38.59 22.32
C SER A 183 15.99 39.46 22.29
N ALA A 184 16.17 40.32 21.28
CA ALA A 184 16.54 41.73 21.48
C ALA A 184 16.82 42.51 20.16
N LYS A 185 15.99 43.55 19.98
CA LYS A 185 16.34 44.96 19.67
C LYS A 185 16.87 45.38 18.29
N ARG A 186 16.00 46.23 17.69
CA ARG A 186 16.23 47.60 17.14
C ARG A 186 16.62 47.80 15.66
N THR A 187 15.59 48.23 14.91
CA THR A 187 15.46 49.54 14.24
C THR A 187 16.45 49.93 13.14
N ARG A 188 15.93 50.15 11.91
CA ARG A 188 15.89 51.47 11.24
C ARG A 188 15.03 51.48 9.96
N GLN A 189 14.18 52.51 9.89
CA GLN A 189 13.33 52.97 8.79
C GLN A 189 14.12 53.58 7.61
N CYS A 190 13.51 53.59 6.42
CA CYS A 190 13.57 54.65 5.40
C CYS A 190 12.47 54.37 4.32
N THR A 191 11.24 54.90 4.41
CA THR A 191 10.67 56.13 3.78
C THR A 191 10.91 56.35 2.28
N ARG A 192 9.82 56.32 1.48
CA ARG A 192 9.24 57.41 0.60
C ARG A 192 8.24 56.81 -0.41
N ALA A 193 6.96 57.21 -0.36
CA ALA A 193 6.30 58.33 -1.09
C ALA A 193 6.03 57.95 -2.56
N ASP A 194 4.78 57.66 -2.95
CA ASP A 194 3.69 58.57 -3.39
C ASP A 194 3.53 58.46 -4.91
N THR A 195 2.47 57.80 -5.40
CA THR A 195 1.37 58.41 -6.17
C THR A 195 0.20 57.44 -6.28
#